data_AF-A0A9E3RS95-F1
#
_entry.id   AF-A0A9E3RS95-F1
#
_cell.length_a   1.000
_cell.length_b   1.000
_cell.length_c   1.000
_cell.angle_alpha   90.00
_cell.angle_beta   90.00
_cell.angle_gamma   90.00
#
_symmetry.space_group_name_H-M   'P 1'
#
loop_
_entity.id
_entity.type
_entity.pdbx_description
1 polymer ?
#
loop_
_entity_poly.entity_id
_entity_poly.type
_entity_poly.pdbx_seq_one_letter_code
_entity_poly.pdbx_strand_id
1 'polypeptide(L)'
;MRLFKRPNPVLSKLYTAALIAVAAIPAWSARADTADFTLKEAGGEKTFQLSQAKGRYVALHFLLKTDCPNCLKYVRSYMQSGEAAEEVEHVFVKPDSEDAIIAWAAPLKDAGGKTPVIYRDPDAQLAEALRVPNGYEFHGETVHFPALIVFGPDGMEVFRYTGKDTMDRYPVDAFVKKLSELRRLRALANYNLDKAKLALQGYDPVSYFEGNAPMEGKKEFSAQYAGGTYYFVNAASRDKFLANPDKYLPAYGGWCASAMAFGKKVEIDPENYKITNGRLFLFYKSLIQNALNDWNKHEAQWTVDADKHWKEISGEA
;
A
#
# COMPACT_ATOMS: atom_id res chain seq x y z
N MET A 1 -44.03 -67.89 -3.69
CA MET A 1 -43.37 -67.74 -2.37
C MET A 1 -41.90 -67.35 -2.63
N ARG A 2 -41.45 -66.22 -2.06
CA ARG A 2 -40.06 -65.76 -1.74
C ARG A 2 -38.87 -66.58 -2.30
N LEU A 3 -37.69 -66.07 -2.67
CA LEU A 3 -37.03 -64.76 -2.90
C LEU A 3 -35.51 -65.12 -3.10
N PHE A 4 -34.71 -64.21 -3.70
CA PHE A 4 -33.23 -64.07 -3.61
C PHE A 4 -32.26 -64.87 -4.53
N LYS A 5 -31.69 -64.16 -5.53
CA LYS A 5 -30.27 -63.65 -5.65
C LYS A 5 -29.14 -64.57 -5.13
N ARG A 6 -27.99 -64.81 -5.77
CA ARG A 6 -27.17 -64.13 -6.81
C ARG A 6 -26.29 -65.20 -7.51
N PRO A 7 -25.51 -64.84 -8.54
CA PRO A 7 -24.07 -65.06 -8.38
C PRO A 7 -23.19 -63.91 -8.91
N ASN A 8 -22.01 -63.81 -8.29
CA ASN A 8 -20.78 -63.26 -8.87
C ASN A 8 -19.74 -64.37 -8.61
N PRO A 9 -18.73 -64.61 -9.47
CA PRO A 9 -17.65 -63.63 -9.58
C PRO A 9 -16.87 -63.59 -10.93
N VAL A 10 -15.92 -62.65 -10.95
CA VAL A 10 -14.70 -62.54 -11.78
C VAL A 10 -14.85 -61.86 -13.14
N LEU A 11 -14.60 -60.55 -13.13
CA LEU A 11 -14.27 -59.71 -14.28
C LEU A 11 -12.81 -59.28 -14.15
N SER A 12 -11.96 -59.73 -15.07
CA SER A 12 -10.66 -59.11 -15.34
C SER A 12 -10.81 -58.16 -16.53
N LYS A 13 -10.83 -56.84 -16.28
CA LYS A 13 -10.52 -55.86 -17.34
C LYS A 13 -9.69 -54.72 -16.74
N LEU A 14 -8.57 -54.50 -17.42
CA LEU A 14 -7.56 -53.47 -17.18
C LEU A 14 -8.20 -52.08 -17.23
N TYR A 15 -8.03 -51.30 -16.17
CA TYR A 15 -8.30 -49.87 -16.16
C TYR A 15 -7.00 -49.11 -16.44
N THR A 16 -6.85 -48.62 -17.66
CA THR A 16 -5.91 -47.55 -17.98
C THR A 16 -6.52 -46.25 -17.43
N ALA A 17 -6.13 -45.88 -16.21
CA ALA A 17 -6.50 -44.58 -15.65
C ALA A 17 -5.64 -43.49 -16.32
N ALA A 18 -6.24 -42.70 -17.20
CA ALA A 18 -5.66 -41.44 -17.64
C ALA A 18 -5.68 -40.47 -16.45
N LEU A 19 -4.52 -40.25 -15.85
CA LEU A 19 -4.29 -39.18 -14.87
C LEU A 19 -4.43 -37.83 -15.59
N ILE A 20 -5.61 -37.23 -15.53
CA ILE A 20 -5.76 -35.79 -15.81
C ILE A 20 -5.12 -35.08 -14.62
N ALA A 21 -3.87 -34.66 -14.79
CA ALA A 21 -3.25 -33.70 -13.90
C ALA A 21 -4.01 -32.38 -14.02
N VAL A 22 -4.96 -32.13 -13.12
CA VAL A 22 -5.49 -30.79 -12.89
C VAL A 22 -4.34 -30.02 -12.25
N ALA A 23 -3.54 -29.36 -13.08
CA ALA A 23 -2.63 -28.34 -12.60
C ALA A 23 -3.50 -27.28 -11.92
N ALA A 24 -3.47 -27.26 -10.59
CA ALA A 24 -3.96 -26.12 -9.83
C ALA A 24 -3.07 -24.94 -10.24
N ILE A 25 -3.53 -24.16 -11.21
CA ILE A 25 -2.93 -22.89 -11.55
C ILE A 25 -3.01 -22.09 -10.25
N PRO A 26 -1.88 -21.74 -9.61
CA PRO A 26 -1.95 -20.85 -8.48
C PRO A 26 -2.68 -19.61 -8.97
N ALA A 27 -3.74 -19.20 -8.27
CA ALA A 27 -4.37 -17.90 -8.48
C ALA A 27 -3.35 -16.83 -8.05
N TRP A 28 -2.30 -16.66 -8.86
CA TRP A 28 -1.62 -15.41 -8.98
C TRP A 28 -2.68 -14.50 -9.57
N SER A 29 -3.39 -13.80 -8.71
CA SER A 29 -3.94 -12.51 -9.04
C SER A 29 -2.77 -11.69 -9.56
N ALA A 30 -2.52 -11.76 -10.87
CA ALA A 30 -1.76 -10.74 -11.57
C ALA A 30 -2.46 -9.45 -11.15
N ARG A 31 -1.80 -8.68 -10.28
CA ARG A 31 -2.17 -7.29 -10.04
C ARG A 31 -2.18 -6.70 -11.44
N ALA A 32 -3.36 -6.44 -12.00
CA ALA A 32 -3.45 -5.80 -13.29
C ALA A 32 -2.75 -4.45 -13.11
N ASP A 33 -1.67 -4.23 -13.87
CA ASP A 33 -1.09 -2.90 -13.98
C ASP A 33 -2.23 -1.97 -14.35
N THR A 34 -2.49 -1.00 -13.48
CA THR A 34 -3.53 0.00 -13.71
C THR A 34 -3.11 0.78 -14.95
N ALA A 35 -3.88 0.66 -16.02
CA ALA A 35 -3.62 1.37 -17.26
C ALA A 35 -3.53 2.88 -16.97
N ASP A 36 -2.47 3.51 -17.49
CA ASP A 36 -2.30 4.96 -17.38
C ASP A 36 -3.49 5.67 -18.07
N PHE A 37 -3.88 6.83 -17.53
CA PHE A 37 -4.98 7.62 -18.07
C PHE A 37 -4.70 9.10 -17.92
N THR A 38 -5.29 9.88 -18.84
CA THR A 38 -5.18 11.32 -18.87
C THR A 38 -6.56 11.96 -18.75
N LEU A 39 -6.65 12.99 -17.92
CA LEU A 39 -7.84 13.76 -17.65
C LEU A 39 -7.57 15.24 -17.96
N LYS A 40 -8.60 15.94 -18.45
CA LYS A 40 -8.54 17.39 -18.72
C LYS A 40 -9.49 18.13 -17.79
N GLU A 41 -9.03 19.24 -17.23
CA GLU A 41 -9.84 20.17 -16.44
C GLU A 41 -11.01 20.73 -17.27
N ALA A 42 -12.18 20.85 -16.64
CA ALA A 42 -13.31 21.53 -17.25
C ALA A 42 -13.09 23.06 -17.24
N GLY A 43 -13.06 23.68 -18.43
CA GLY A 43 -12.92 25.13 -18.56
C GLY A 43 -11.51 25.66 -18.32
N GLY A 44 -10.51 24.79 -18.30
CA GLY A 44 -9.11 25.15 -18.05
C GLY A 44 -8.12 24.36 -18.91
N GLU A 45 -6.84 24.62 -18.68
CA GLU A 45 -5.73 24.01 -19.42
C GLU A 45 -5.04 22.87 -18.66
N LYS A 46 -5.40 22.66 -17.38
CA LYS A 46 -4.74 21.62 -16.57
C LYS A 46 -5.08 20.24 -17.10
N THR A 47 -4.07 19.40 -17.08
CA THR A 47 -4.19 17.97 -17.34
C THR A 47 -3.69 17.21 -16.13
N PHE A 48 -4.27 16.03 -15.91
CA PHE A 48 -3.78 15.06 -14.95
C PHE A 48 -3.43 13.80 -15.72
N GLN A 49 -2.27 13.21 -15.44
CA GLN A 49 -1.87 11.91 -15.96
C GLN A 49 -1.37 11.05 -14.81
N LEU A 50 -1.93 9.86 -14.63
CA LEU A 50 -1.61 9.01 -13.48
C LEU A 50 -0.12 8.71 -13.39
N SER A 51 0.55 8.44 -14.52
CA SER A 51 1.99 8.18 -14.57
C SER A 51 2.86 9.35 -14.10
N GLN A 52 2.34 10.58 -14.14
CA GLN A 52 3.06 11.79 -13.69
C GLN A 52 2.92 12.02 -12.18
N ALA A 53 1.97 11.36 -11.53
CA ALA A 53 1.74 11.44 -10.08
C ALA A 53 2.58 10.43 -9.27
N LYS A 54 3.58 9.78 -9.89
CA LYS A 54 4.49 8.83 -9.22
C LYS A 54 5.12 9.43 -7.97
N GLY A 55 5.26 8.60 -6.94
CA GLY A 55 5.80 9.00 -5.64
C GLY A 55 4.76 9.58 -4.67
N ARG A 56 3.51 9.77 -5.10
CA ARG A 56 2.42 10.29 -4.25
C ARG A 56 1.19 9.37 -4.31
N TYR A 57 0.37 9.39 -3.27
CA TYR A 57 -0.93 8.74 -3.34
C TYR A 57 -1.88 9.61 -4.18
N VAL A 58 -2.71 8.98 -5.01
CA VAL A 58 -3.75 9.65 -5.80
C VAL A 58 -5.11 9.16 -5.34
N ALA A 59 -6.02 10.06 -5.03
CA ALA A 59 -7.41 9.74 -4.73
C ALA A 59 -8.30 10.20 -5.90
N LEU A 60 -8.77 9.26 -6.71
CA LEU A 60 -9.66 9.50 -7.84
C LEU A 60 -11.13 9.37 -7.38
N HIS A 61 -11.83 10.48 -7.40
CA HIS A 61 -13.21 10.63 -6.94
C HIS A 61 -14.18 10.73 -8.12
N PHE A 62 -14.99 9.69 -8.32
CA PHE A 62 -16.07 9.68 -9.31
C PHE A 62 -17.31 10.35 -8.74
N LEU A 63 -17.64 11.52 -9.28
CA LEU A 63 -18.82 12.29 -8.90
C LEU A 63 -19.97 11.98 -9.88
N LEU A 64 -21.20 11.97 -9.37
CA LEU A 64 -22.38 11.70 -10.18
C LEU A 64 -22.61 12.79 -11.23
N LYS A 65 -23.23 12.41 -12.36
CA LYS A 65 -23.75 13.33 -13.36
C LYS A 65 -24.84 14.25 -12.77
N THR A 66 -25.08 15.40 -13.39
CA THR A 66 -26.12 16.41 -13.10
C THR A 66 -25.86 17.29 -11.86
N ASP A 67 -26.83 18.17 -11.53
CA ASP A 67 -26.81 19.00 -10.32
C ASP A 67 -26.92 18.12 -9.08
N CYS A 68 -25.79 17.96 -8.40
CA CYS A 68 -25.62 17.06 -7.26
C CYS A 68 -25.18 17.87 -6.03
N PRO A 69 -26.12 18.34 -5.18
CA PRO A 69 -25.80 19.07 -3.96
C PRO A 69 -24.92 18.27 -2.99
N ASN A 70 -25.08 16.95 -2.96
CA ASN A 70 -24.27 16.08 -2.11
C ASN A 70 -22.84 15.91 -2.65
N CYS A 71 -22.63 15.98 -3.96
CA CYS A 71 -21.31 16.02 -4.56
C CYS A 71 -20.60 17.33 -4.18
N LEU A 72 -21.31 18.47 -4.13
CA LEU A 72 -20.72 19.73 -3.66
C LEU A 72 -20.29 19.65 -2.20
N LYS A 73 -21.16 19.12 -1.32
CA LYS A 73 -20.83 18.90 0.10
C LYS A 73 -19.60 17.99 0.24
N TYR A 74 -19.58 16.90 -0.51
CA TYR A 74 -18.49 15.94 -0.51
C TYR A 74 -17.15 16.57 -0.90
N VAL A 75 -17.10 17.29 -2.03
CA VAL A 75 -15.89 17.96 -2.50
C VAL A 75 -15.42 18.99 -1.47
N ARG A 76 -16.33 19.79 -0.90
CA ARG A 76 -15.99 20.74 0.18
C ARG A 76 -15.38 20.05 1.40
N SER A 77 -15.95 18.92 1.85
CA SER A 77 -15.42 18.18 2.99
C SER A 77 -13.97 17.73 2.76
N TYR A 78 -13.64 17.27 1.55
CA TYR A 78 -12.26 16.91 1.21
C TYR A 78 -11.34 18.12 1.09
N MET A 79 -11.79 19.21 0.47
CA MET A 79 -11.02 20.47 0.39
C MET A 79 -10.70 21.06 1.77
N GLN A 80 -11.58 20.85 2.76
CA GLN A 80 -11.44 21.37 4.12
C GLN A 80 -10.63 20.44 5.04
N SER A 81 -10.16 19.30 4.55
CA SER A 81 -9.52 18.28 5.39
C SER A 81 -8.06 18.54 5.78
N GLY A 82 -7.47 19.68 5.34
CA GLY A 82 -6.16 20.16 5.80
C GLY A 82 -4.97 19.26 5.42
N GLU A 83 -3.91 19.27 6.24
CA GLU A 83 -2.62 18.55 6.04
C GLU A 83 -2.78 17.03 5.76
N ALA A 84 -3.88 16.40 6.19
CA ALA A 84 -4.15 14.99 5.86
C ALA A 84 -4.36 14.74 4.36
N ALA A 85 -4.63 15.81 3.59
CA ALA A 85 -4.84 15.81 2.14
C ALA A 85 -3.70 16.47 1.34
N GLU A 86 -2.65 17.01 1.97
CA GLU A 86 -1.55 17.66 1.23
C GLU A 86 -0.58 16.65 0.58
N GLU A 87 -0.47 15.45 1.15
CA GLU A 87 0.35 14.37 0.62
C GLU A 87 -0.42 13.43 -0.34
N VAL A 88 -1.68 13.75 -0.64
CA VAL A 88 -2.54 13.02 -1.58
C VAL A 88 -2.98 13.96 -2.70
N GLU A 89 -2.81 13.53 -3.94
CA GLU A 89 -3.38 14.24 -5.07
C GLU A 89 -4.84 13.84 -5.25
N HIS A 90 -5.76 14.74 -4.88
CA HIS A 90 -7.19 14.54 -5.04
C HIS A 90 -7.65 14.94 -6.45
N VAL A 91 -8.16 13.96 -7.20
CA VAL A 91 -8.63 14.11 -8.58
C VAL A 91 -10.14 13.89 -8.61
N PHE A 92 -10.92 14.96 -8.78
CA PHE A 92 -12.37 14.87 -8.88
C PHE A 92 -12.80 14.84 -10.35
N VAL A 93 -13.57 13.82 -10.74
CA VAL A 93 -14.07 13.66 -12.12
C VAL A 93 -15.59 13.72 -12.16
N LYS A 94 -16.12 14.38 -13.20
CA LYS A 94 -17.56 14.38 -13.55
C LYS A 94 -17.76 14.00 -15.02
N PRO A 95 -18.85 13.27 -15.34
CA PRO A 95 -19.16 12.91 -16.72
C PRO A 95 -19.93 13.98 -17.51
N ASP A 96 -20.30 15.08 -16.84
CA ASP A 96 -21.03 16.18 -17.44
C ASP A 96 -20.26 16.93 -18.54
N SER A 97 -20.98 17.75 -19.32
CA SER A 97 -20.36 18.68 -20.26
C SER A 97 -19.52 19.72 -19.52
N GLU A 98 -18.57 20.33 -20.24
CA GLU A 98 -17.68 21.34 -19.68
C GLU A 98 -18.44 22.50 -19.01
N ASP A 99 -19.39 23.09 -19.74
CA ASP A 99 -20.19 24.21 -19.25
C ASP A 99 -21.01 23.84 -18.01
N ALA A 100 -21.55 22.62 -17.97
CA ALA A 100 -22.29 22.13 -16.81
C ALA A 100 -21.38 21.96 -15.59
N ILE A 101 -20.15 21.45 -15.76
CA ILE A 101 -19.17 21.33 -14.68
C ILE A 101 -18.76 22.71 -14.16
N ILE A 102 -18.47 23.67 -15.06
CA ILE A 102 -18.10 25.04 -14.68
C ILE A 102 -19.21 25.69 -13.85
N ALA A 103 -20.45 25.60 -14.32
CA ALA A 103 -21.61 26.15 -13.60
C ALA A 103 -21.82 25.47 -12.24
N TRP A 104 -21.74 24.14 -12.20
CA TRP A 104 -21.90 23.36 -10.97
C TRP A 104 -20.78 23.64 -9.96
N ALA A 105 -19.54 23.83 -10.40
CA ALA A 105 -18.37 24.04 -9.53
C ALA A 105 -18.21 25.50 -9.06
N ALA A 106 -18.92 26.47 -9.66
CA ALA A 106 -18.87 27.88 -9.28
C ALA A 106 -18.98 28.18 -7.76
N PRO A 107 -19.85 27.50 -6.96
CA PRO A 107 -19.95 27.69 -5.52
C PRO A 107 -18.92 26.91 -4.69
N LEU A 108 -17.96 26.21 -5.31
CA LEU A 108 -16.84 25.57 -4.62
C LEU A 108 -15.69 26.56 -4.50
N LYS A 109 -15.38 26.93 -3.26
CA LYS A 109 -14.26 27.82 -2.92
C LYS A 109 -13.56 27.26 -1.69
N ASP A 110 -12.25 27.12 -1.74
CA ASP A 110 -11.43 26.82 -0.57
C ASP A 110 -11.31 28.04 0.34
N ALA A 111 -10.60 27.90 1.47
CA ALA A 111 -10.36 28.99 2.41
C ALA A 111 -9.60 30.17 1.80
N GLY A 112 -8.86 29.96 0.69
CA GLY A 112 -8.15 30.97 -0.08
C GLY A 112 -8.94 31.51 -1.28
N GLY A 113 -10.21 31.13 -1.45
CA GLY A 113 -11.07 31.57 -2.55
C GLY A 113 -10.82 30.87 -3.90
N LYS A 114 -10.01 29.82 -3.95
CA LYS A 114 -9.76 29.05 -5.18
C LYS A 114 -10.80 27.95 -5.36
N THR A 115 -11.21 27.72 -6.60
CA THR A 115 -12.07 26.61 -6.99
C THR A 115 -11.21 25.35 -7.16
N PRO A 116 -11.63 24.16 -6.67
CA PRO A 116 -10.90 22.93 -6.94
C PRO A 116 -10.94 22.60 -8.44
N VAL A 117 -9.91 21.92 -8.92
CA VAL A 117 -9.90 21.42 -10.30
C VAL A 117 -10.89 20.28 -10.41
N ILE A 118 -11.85 20.40 -11.33
CA ILE A 118 -12.76 19.32 -11.68
C ILE A 118 -12.41 18.86 -13.09
N TYR A 119 -12.09 17.59 -13.21
CA TYR A 119 -11.71 16.95 -14.45
C TYR A 119 -12.94 16.34 -15.14
N ARG A 120 -12.85 16.24 -16.47
CA ARG A 120 -13.90 15.65 -17.29
C ARG A 120 -13.66 14.17 -17.49
N ASP A 121 -14.71 13.37 -17.33
CA ASP A 121 -14.80 11.97 -17.74
C ASP A 121 -15.95 11.80 -18.74
N PRO A 122 -15.81 12.28 -19.99
CA PRO A 122 -16.92 12.35 -20.93
C PRO A 122 -17.64 11.02 -21.09
N ASP A 123 -18.95 11.02 -20.85
CA ASP A 123 -19.81 9.84 -20.93
C ASP A 123 -19.39 8.70 -19.98
N ALA A 124 -18.67 9.02 -18.90
CA ALA A 124 -18.20 8.07 -17.90
C ALA A 124 -17.25 6.98 -18.45
N GLN A 125 -16.51 7.28 -19.51
CA GLN A 125 -15.59 6.33 -20.16
C GLN A 125 -14.49 5.80 -19.24
N LEU A 126 -13.89 6.66 -18.41
CA LEU A 126 -12.89 6.26 -17.43
C LEU A 126 -13.55 5.45 -16.31
N ALA A 127 -14.74 5.83 -15.87
CA ALA A 127 -15.51 5.05 -14.89
C ALA A 127 -15.75 3.63 -15.40
N GLU A 128 -16.16 3.47 -16.67
CA GLU A 128 -16.35 2.17 -17.32
C GLU A 128 -15.02 1.41 -17.45
N ALA A 129 -13.96 2.05 -17.92
CA ALA A 129 -12.63 1.45 -18.07
C ALA A 129 -12.07 0.93 -16.73
N LEU A 130 -12.30 1.67 -15.65
CA LEU A 130 -11.94 1.28 -14.28
C LEU A 130 -13.00 0.43 -13.58
N ARG A 131 -14.02 -0.03 -14.31
CA ARG A 131 -15.09 -0.93 -13.84
C ARG A 131 -15.82 -0.39 -12.60
N VAL A 132 -16.06 0.91 -12.55
CA VAL A 132 -16.98 1.50 -11.59
C VAL A 132 -18.38 1.01 -11.94
N PRO A 133 -19.10 0.34 -11.01
CA PRO A 133 -20.44 -0.14 -11.28
C PRO A 133 -21.37 0.98 -11.77
N ASN A 134 -22.28 0.63 -12.66
CA ASN A 134 -23.34 1.49 -13.17
C ASN A 134 -24.71 0.79 -13.07
N GLY A 135 -25.75 1.44 -13.58
CA GLY A 135 -27.10 0.86 -13.62
C GLY A 135 -28.13 1.56 -12.73
N TYR A 136 -27.80 2.74 -12.20
CA TYR A 136 -28.77 3.55 -11.46
C TYR A 136 -29.44 4.55 -12.41
N GLU A 137 -30.77 4.56 -12.43
CA GLU A 137 -31.55 5.55 -13.17
C GLU A 137 -31.67 6.85 -12.36
N PHE A 138 -31.07 7.93 -12.86
CA PHE A 138 -31.14 9.25 -12.27
C PHE A 138 -31.59 10.27 -13.32
N HIS A 139 -32.73 10.91 -13.08
CA HIS A 139 -33.34 11.87 -14.04
C HIS A 139 -33.52 11.32 -15.46
N GLY A 140 -33.76 10.01 -15.60
CA GLY A 140 -33.97 9.35 -16.90
C GLY A 140 -32.69 8.97 -17.63
N GLU A 141 -31.54 9.03 -16.94
CA GLU A 141 -30.26 8.56 -17.44
C GLU A 141 -29.69 7.48 -16.53
N THR A 142 -29.08 6.46 -17.12
CA THR A 142 -28.28 5.48 -16.38
C THR A 142 -26.93 6.10 -16.01
N VAL A 143 -26.61 6.17 -14.71
CA VAL A 143 -25.34 6.72 -14.20
C VAL A 143 -24.53 5.68 -13.42
N HIS A 144 -23.22 5.93 -13.30
CA HIS A 144 -22.34 5.14 -12.42
C HIS A 144 -22.59 5.47 -10.94
N PHE A 145 -22.20 4.57 -10.03
CA PHE A 145 -22.23 4.84 -8.58
C PHE A 145 -21.12 5.85 -8.19
N PRO A 146 -21.29 6.62 -7.09
CA PRO A 146 -20.18 7.36 -6.51
C PRO A 146 -19.05 6.39 -6.16
N ALA A 147 -17.81 6.74 -6.48
CA ALA A 147 -16.68 5.88 -6.18
C ALA A 147 -15.43 6.67 -5.80
N LEU A 148 -14.60 6.05 -4.97
CA LEU A 148 -13.25 6.48 -4.66
C LEU A 148 -12.30 5.34 -5.01
N ILE A 149 -11.34 5.60 -5.89
CA ILE A 149 -10.22 4.70 -6.17
C ILE A 149 -8.95 5.39 -5.70
N VAL A 150 -8.12 4.68 -4.93
CA VAL A 150 -6.84 5.19 -4.45
C VAL A 150 -5.72 4.44 -5.12
N PHE A 151 -4.82 5.18 -5.76
CA PHE A 151 -3.58 4.67 -6.32
C PHE A 151 -2.42 4.97 -5.37
N GLY A 152 -1.55 3.99 -5.20
CA GLY A 152 -0.33 4.13 -4.42
C GLY A 152 0.74 4.93 -5.18
N PRO A 153 1.86 5.27 -4.50
CA PRO A 153 3.00 5.95 -5.11
C PRO A 153 3.66 5.22 -6.29
N ASP A 154 3.43 3.91 -6.40
CA ASP A 154 3.83 3.05 -7.52
C ASP A 154 2.87 3.11 -8.72
N GLY A 155 1.75 3.83 -8.58
CA GLY A 155 0.69 3.95 -9.58
C GLY A 155 -0.37 2.85 -9.51
N MET A 156 -0.22 1.87 -8.60
CA MET A 156 -1.11 0.72 -8.50
C MET A 156 -2.36 1.04 -7.68
N GLU A 157 -3.51 0.46 -8.05
CA GLU A 157 -4.71 0.52 -7.20
C GLU A 157 -4.46 -0.20 -5.88
N VAL A 158 -4.59 0.52 -4.77
CA VAL A 158 -4.38 0.01 -3.40
C VAL A 158 -5.66 -0.01 -2.57
N PHE A 159 -6.68 0.75 -2.98
CA PHE A 159 -7.98 0.76 -2.31
C PHE A 159 -9.08 1.24 -3.27
N ARG A 160 -10.27 0.67 -3.09
CA ARG A 160 -11.48 1.08 -3.79
C ARG A 160 -12.66 1.07 -2.85
N TYR A 161 -13.51 2.08 -3.02
CA TYR A 161 -14.82 2.13 -2.44
C TYR A 161 -15.83 2.52 -3.51
N THR A 162 -16.94 1.79 -3.57
CA THR A 162 -18.09 2.10 -4.42
C THR A 162 -19.31 2.26 -3.51
N GLY A 163 -20.00 3.38 -3.66
CA GLY A 163 -21.23 3.65 -2.93
C GLY A 163 -22.34 2.68 -3.30
N LYS A 164 -23.25 2.43 -2.36
CA LYS A 164 -24.43 1.59 -2.54
C LYS A 164 -25.61 2.34 -3.17
N ASP A 165 -25.60 3.66 -3.10
CA ASP A 165 -26.63 4.55 -3.62
C ASP A 165 -26.04 5.94 -3.95
N THR A 166 -26.90 6.89 -4.32
CA THR A 166 -26.48 8.25 -4.73
C THR A 166 -25.96 9.13 -3.59
N MET A 167 -26.11 8.68 -2.34
CA MET A 167 -25.70 9.38 -1.12
C MET A 167 -24.43 8.78 -0.52
N ASP A 168 -24.25 7.46 -0.67
CA ASP A 168 -23.15 6.69 -0.10
C ASP A 168 -21.80 7.05 -0.72
N ARG A 169 -20.98 7.78 0.03
CA ARG A 169 -19.66 8.28 -0.38
C ARG A 169 -18.67 8.02 0.75
N TYR A 170 -17.41 7.78 0.39
CA TYR A 170 -16.38 7.49 1.37
C TYR A 170 -16.04 8.74 2.20
N PRO A 171 -16.32 8.78 3.51
CA PRO A 171 -16.16 10.00 4.30
C PRO A 171 -14.68 10.28 4.60
N VAL A 172 -14.35 11.56 4.82
CA VAL A 172 -12.98 12.04 5.02
C VAL A 172 -12.29 11.37 6.22
N ASP A 173 -13.00 11.19 7.33
CA ASP A 173 -12.42 10.56 8.52
C ASP A 173 -12.04 9.09 8.29
N ALA A 174 -12.87 8.35 7.53
CA ALA A 174 -12.56 7.00 7.09
C ALA A 174 -11.42 6.98 6.07
N PHE A 175 -11.31 8.01 5.22
CA PHE A 175 -10.18 8.20 4.31
C PHE A 175 -8.86 8.39 5.03
N VAL A 176 -8.79 9.28 6.02
CA VAL A 176 -7.57 9.50 6.81
C VAL A 176 -7.11 8.22 7.51
N LYS A 177 -8.03 7.47 8.13
CA LYS A 177 -7.74 6.17 8.76
C LYS A 177 -7.22 5.15 7.73
N LYS A 178 -7.88 5.07 6.57
CA LYS A 178 -7.49 4.15 5.50
C LYS A 178 -6.12 4.51 4.92
N LEU A 179 -5.83 5.79 4.71
CA LEU A 179 -4.52 6.23 4.21
C LEU A 179 -3.41 5.88 5.20
N SER A 180 -3.62 6.09 6.50
CA SER A 180 -2.69 5.66 7.55
C SER A 180 -2.45 4.15 7.51
N GLU A 181 -3.51 3.35 7.38
CA GLU A 181 -3.42 1.90 7.22
C GLU A 181 -2.61 1.50 5.97
N LEU A 182 -2.90 2.11 4.81
CA LEU A 182 -2.21 1.82 3.56
C LEU A 182 -0.72 2.17 3.62
N ARG A 183 -0.36 3.31 4.22
CA ARG A 183 1.03 3.71 4.44
C ARG A 183 1.76 2.72 5.33
N ARG A 184 1.12 2.32 6.44
CA ARG A 184 1.67 1.28 7.32
C ARG A 184 1.89 -0.01 6.54
N LEU A 185 0.89 -0.51 5.83
CA LEU A 185 1.00 -1.76 5.05
C LEU A 185 2.10 -1.69 3.98
N ARG A 186 2.26 -0.54 3.31
CA ARG A 186 3.37 -0.28 2.38
C ARG A 186 4.71 -0.41 3.09
N ALA A 187 4.89 0.25 4.23
CA ALA A 187 6.12 0.16 4.99
C ALA A 187 6.44 -1.29 5.40
N LEU A 188 5.47 -1.99 5.98
CA LEU A 188 5.65 -3.38 6.44
C LEU A 188 5.96 -4.35 5.28
N ALA A 189 5.39 -4.12 4.10
CA ALA A 189 5.70 -4.92 2.91
C ALA A 189 7.15 -4.75 2.44
N ASN A 190 7.82 -3.68 2.88
CA ASN A 190 9.18 -3.37 2.51
C ASN A 190 10.23 -3.78 3.56
N TYR A 191 9.83 -4.27 4.74
CA TYR A 191 10.76 -4.70 5.79
C TYR A 191 11.53 -5.97 5.40
N ASN A 192 12.74 -6.12 5.95
CA ASN A 192 13.54 -7.33 5.81
C ASN A 192 13.02 -8.40 6.78
N LEU A 193 12.06 -9.18 6.30
CA LEU A 193 11.46 -10.29 7.04
C LEU A 193 11.57 -11.57 6.21
N ASP A 194 11.88 -12.68 6.87
CA ASP A 194 11.95 -13.97 6.18
C ASP A 194 10.55 -14.49 5.76
N LYS A 195 10.51 -15.70 5.18
CA LYS A 195 9.25 -16.32 4.75
C LYS A 195 8.24 -16.54 5.89
N ALA A 196 8.72 -16.67 7.13
CA ALA A 196 7.92 -16.80 8.34
C ALA A 196 7.64 -15.46 9.04
N LYS A 197 8.00 -14.34 8.40
CA LYS A 197 7.93 -12.98 8.95
C LYS A 197 8.87 -12.75 10.15
N LEU A 198 9.93 -13.54 10.29
CA LEU A 198 10.95 -13.34 11.32
C LEU A 198 11.84 -12.14 10.96
N ALA A 199 11.98 -11.21 11.89
CA ALA A 199 12.86 -10.06 11.78
C ALA A 199 14.28 -10.39 12.29
N LEU A 200 15.27 -9.63 11.79
CA LEU A 200 16.67 -9.68 12.24
C LEU A 200 17.32 -11.07 12.24
N GLN A 201 16.81 -11.98 11.40
CA GLN A 201 17.25 -13.38 11.35
C GLN A 201 17.18 -14.07 12.74
N GLY A 202 16.31 -13.60 13.64
CA GLY A 202 16.13 -14.14 14.99
C GLY A 202 16.99 -13.48 16.07
N TYR A 203 17.82 -12.49 15.76
CA TYR A 203 18.56 -11.72 16.76
C TYR A 203 17.66 -10.78 17.55
N ASP A 204 17.98 -10.61 18.83
CA ASP A 204 17.24 -9.77 19.76
C ASP A 204 17.52 -8.27 19.50
N PRO A 205 16.50 -7.47 19.11
CA PRO A 205 16.66 -6.04 18.86
C PRO A 205 17.26 -5.26 20.02
N VAL A 206 16.93 -5.62 21.26
CA VAL A 206 17.39 -4.90 22.46
C VAL A 206 18.86 -5.20 22.72
N SER A 207 19.31 -6.43 22.44
CA SER A 207 20.68 -6.86 22.72
C SER A 207 21.74 -6.00 22.01
N TYR A 208 21.43 -5.48 20.81
CA TYR A 208 22.30 -4.55 20.07
C TYR A 208 22.71 -3.33 20.89
N PHE A 209 21.83 -2.87 21.80
CA PHE A 209 21.99 -1.65 22.60
C PHE A 209 22.54 -1.90 24.00
N GLU A 210 22.76 -3.16 24.40
CA GLU A 210 23.21 -3.52 25.76
C GLU A 210 24.73 -3.70 25.87
N GLY A 211 25.49 -3.45 24.80
CA GLY A 211 26.96 -3.32 24.82
C GLY A 211 27.74 -4.64 24.88
N ASN A 212 27.08 -5.77 25.12
CA ASN A 212 27.60 -7.10 24.87
C ASN A 212 27.04 -7.54 23.51
N ALA A 213 27.89 -7.98 22.58
CA ALA A 213 27.56 -8.36 21.20
C ALA A 213 26.12 -8.89 20.98
N PRO A 214 25.48 -8.60 19.82
CA PRO A 214 24.10 -8.94 19.59
C PRO A 214 23.87 -10.44 19.78
N MET A 215 22.76 -10.79 20.41
CA MET A 215 22.48 -12.15 20.83
C MET A 215 21.26 -12.70 20.08
N GLU A 216 21.34 -13.98 19.71
CA GLU A 216 20.19 -14.71 19.19
C GLU A 216 19.08 -14.81 20.24
N GLY A 217 17.87 -14.45 19.84
CA GLY A 217 16.68 -14.62 20.65
C GLY A 217 16.14 -16.05 20.59
N LYS A 218 15.18 -16.35 21.47
CA LYS A 218 14.50 -17.64 21.51
C LYS A 218 13.05 -17.49 21.07
N LYS A 219 12.55 -18.44 20.28
CA LYS A 219 11.16 -18.45 19.81
C LYS A 219 10.12 -18.37 20.95
N GLU A 220 10.42 -18.96 22.10
CA GLU A 220 9.58 -18.92 23.31
C GLU A 220 9.41 -17.51 23.89
N PHE A 221 10.40 -16.63 23.66
CA PHE A 221 10.33 -15.20 23.96
C PHE A 221 10.20 -14.44 22.66
N SER A 222 8.99 -14.43 22.09
CA SER A 222 8.70 -13.69 20.87
C SER A 222 7.60 -12.65 21.06
N ALA A 223 7.60 -11.65 20.19
CA ALA A 223 6.51 -10.69 20.07
C ALA A 223 6.28 -10.33 18.60
N GLN A 224 5.03 -10.04 18.26
CA GLN A 224 4.67 -9.48 16.96
C GLN A 224 4.66 -7.95 17.03
N TYR A 225 5.36 -7.30 16.12
CA TYR A 225 5.36 -5.85 15.98
C TYR A 225 5.64 -5.47 14.52
N ALA A 226 5.00 -4.41 14.01
CA ALA A 226 5.19 -3.95 12.63
C ALA A 226 5.14 -5.10 11.58
N GLY A 227 4.23 -6.06 11.75
CA GLY A 227 4.08 -7.20 10.84
C GLY A 227 5.22 -8.24 10.86
N GLY A 228 6.26 -8.01 11.66
CA GLY A 228 7.34 -8.94 11.93
C GLY A 228 7.17 -9.66 13.27
N THR A 229 7.77 -10.84 13.37
CA THR A 229 7.99 -11.55 14.62
C THR A 229 9.42 -11.28 15.06
N TYR A 230 9.61 -10.82 16.29
CA TYR A 230 10.90 -10.57 16.91
C TYR A 230 11.15 -11.61 18.00
N TYR A 231 12.36 -12.14 18.07
CA TYR A 231 12.80 -13.05 19.12
C TYR A 231 13.66 -12.29 20.13
N PHE A 232 13.63 -12.75 21.38
CA PHE A 232 14.31 -12.10 22.48
C PHE A 232 15.10 -13.12 23.30
N VAL A 233 16.20 -12.70 23.91
CA VAL A 233 17.03 -13.59 24.75
C VAL A 233 16.28 -14.07 25.99
N ASN A 234 15.35 -13.26 26.49
CA ASN A 234 14.50 -13.52 27.64
C ASN A 234 13.25 -12.61 27.64
N ALA A 235 12.33 -12.86 28.58
CA ALA A 235 11.11 -12.06 28.73
C ALA A 235 11.38 -10.58 29.06
N ALA A 236 12.41 -10.27 29.85
CA ALA A 236 12.73 -8.88 30.19
C ALA A 236 13.16 -8.06 28.96
N SER A 237 13.88 -8.67 28.03
CA SER A 237 14.25 -8.06 26.75
C SER A 237 13.01 -7.81 25.87
N ARG A 238 12.14 -8.82 25.73
CA ARG A 238 10.84 -8.67 25.04
C ARG A 238 10.02 -7.50 25.61
N ASP A 239 9.94 -7.41 26.93
CA ASP A 239 9.12 -6.40 27.60
C ASP A 239 9.74 -5.00 27.44
N LYS A 240 11.08 -4.88 27.43
CA LYS A 240 11.78 -3.63 27.06
C LYS A 240 11.46 -3.20 25.63
N PHE A 241 11.46 -4.13 24.69
CA PHE A 241 11.11 -3.86 23.30
C PHE A 241 9.66 -3.37 23.18
N LEU A 242 8.70 -4.10 23.75
CA LEU A 242 7.28 -3.75 23.69
C LEU A 242 6.96 -2.40 24.34
N ALA A 243 7.74 -1.98 25.34
CA ALA A 243 7.57 -0.69 25.99
C ALA A 243 8.04 0.50 25.12
N ASN A 244 9.02 0.30 24.23
CA ASN A 244 9.47 1.33 23.30
C ASN A 244 10.10 0.70 22.03
N PRO A 245 9.28 0.19 21.11
CA PRO A 245 9.77 -0.53 19.94
C PRO A 245 10.63 0.35 19.02
N ASP A 246 10.23 1.61 18.81
CA ASP A 246 10.88 2.54 17.90
C ASP A 246 12.35 2.81 18.25
N LYS A 247 12.73 2.66 19.52
CA LYS A 247 14.12 2.73 19.98
C LYS A 247 14.99 1.57 19.48
N TYR A 248 14.41 0.38 19.35
CA TYR A 248 15.15 -0.87 19.12
C TYR A 248 15.01 -1.41 17.70
N LEU A 249 14.06 -0.88 16.92
CA LEU A 249 13.90 -1.29 15.53
C LEU A 249 15.14 -0.95 14.70
N PRO A 250 15.52 -1.84 13.76
CA PRO A 250 16.57 -1.51 12.81
C PRO A 250 16.11 -0.37 11.88
N ALA A 251 17.03 0.51 11.55
CA ALA A 251 16.85 1.43 10.44
C ALA A 251 16.54 0.64 9.15
N TYR A 252 15.77 1.27 8.27
CA TYR A 252 15.48 0.75 6.93
C TYR A 252 14.83 -0.63 6.94
N GLY A 253 14.01 -0.91 7.96
CA GLY A 253 13.29 -2.16 8.12
C GLY A 253 14.20 -3.39 8.24
N GLY A 254 15.49 -3.23 8.55
CA GLY A 254 16.45 -4.34 8.67
C GLY A 254 17.25 -4.66 7.40
N TRP A 255 17.21 -3.81 6.39
CA TRP A 255 18.08 -3.92 5.21
C TRP A 255 19.45 -3.29 5.45
N CYS A 256 20.44 -3.68 4.64
CA CYS A 256 21.79 -3.10 4.67
C CYS A 256 21.75 -1.58 4.44
N ALA A 257 22.22 -0.81 5.41
CA ALA A 257 22.21 0.66 5.36
C ALA A 257 23.04 1.21 4.19
N SER A 258 24.23 0.65 3.94
CA SER A 258 25.05 1.06 2.79
C SER A 258 24.38 0.81 1.45
N ALA A 259 23.63 -0.29 1.30
CA ALA A 259 22.89 -0.57 0.08
C ALA A 259 21.67 0.37 -0.06
N MET A 260 21.03 0.70 1.06
CA MET A 260 19.91 1.63 1.08
C MET A 260 20.30 3.05 0.64
N ALA A 261 21.54 3.47 0.90
CA ALA A 261 22.09 4.73 0.36
C ALA A 261 22.05 4.80 -1.19
N PHE A 262 21.92 3.66 -1.87
CA PHE A 262 21.76 3.57 -3.32
C PHE A 262 20.38 3.01 -3.74
N GLY A 263 19.39 3.03 -2.85
CA GLY A 263 18.03 2.55 -3.11
C GLY A 263 17.90 1.03 -3.27
N LYS A 264 18.88 0.26 -2.77
CA LYS A 264 18.91 -1.20 -2.88
C LYS A 264 18.60 -1.88 -1.55
N LYS A 265 17.88 -3.01 -1.64
CA LYS A 265 17.67 -3.94 -0.54
C LYS A 265 18.65 -5.08 -0.65
N VAL A 266 19.55 -5.19 0.33
CA VAL A 266 20.56 -6.25 0.41
C VAL A 266 20.51 -6.84 1.81
N GLU A 267 20.51 -8.16 1.88
CA GLU A 267 20.52 -8.91 3.13
C GLU A 267 21.71 -8.53 4.01
N ILE A 268 21.51 -8.68 5.31
CA ILE A 268 22.47 -8.28 6.33
C ILE A 268 23.20 -9.48 6.92
N ASP A 269 24.34 -9.20 7.54
CA ASP A 269 24.89 -10.05 8.58
C ASP A 269 24.46 -9.41 9.92
N PRO A 270 23.70 -10.12 10.78
CA PRO A 270 23.16 -9.55 12.01
C PRO A 270 24.23 -9.14 13.02
N GLU A 271 25.46 -9.65 12.90
CA GLU A 271 26.58 -9.26 13.74
C GLU A 271 27.37 -8.07 13.17
N ASN A 272 27.08 -7.66 11.94
CA ASN A 272 27.70 -6.51 11.30
C ASN A 272 26.78 -5.28 11.41
N TYR A 273 26.92 -4.52 12.49
CA TYR A 273 26.03 -3.43 12.83
C TYR A 273 26.77 -2.20 13.35
N LYS A 274 26.04 -1.08 13.44
CA LYS A 274 26.49 0.15 14.08
C LYS A 274 25.30 0.84 14.72
N ILE A 275 25.49 1.40 15.92
CA ILE A 275 24.52 2.32 16.52
C ILE A 275 25.07 3.74 16.38
N THR A 276 24.34 4.59 15.67
CA THR A 276 24.66 6.01 15.51
C THR A 276 23.40 6.82 15.80
N ASN A 277 23.49 7.86 16.63
CA ASN A 277 22.37 8.73 17.00
C ASN A 277 21.12 7.96 17.50
N GLY A 278 21.34 6.86 18.24
CA GLY A 278 20.26 6.03 18.79
C GLY A 278 19.56 5.12 17.78
N ARG A 279 19.99 5.08 16.51
CA ARG A 279 19.45 4.20 15.45
C ARG A 279 20.35 2.99 15.26
N LEU A 280 19.75 1.81 15.09
CA LEU A 280 20.46 0.57 14.74
C LEU A 280 20.60 0.44 13.22
N PHE A 281 21.83 0.52 12.71
CA PHE A 281 22.15 0.27 11.31
C PHE A 281 22.77 -1.12 11.15
N LEU A 282 22.27 -1.89 10.17
CA LEU A 282 22.75 -3.23 9.85
C LEU A 282 23.46 -3.23 8.50
N PHE A 283 24.40 -4.14 8.31
CA PHE A 283 25.28 -4.14 7.15
C PHE A 283 25.48 -5.55 6.59
N TYR A 284 25.55 -5.63 5.26
CA TYR A 284 26.03 -6.83 4.58
C TYR A 284 27.49 -7.12 4.93
N LYS A 285 27.82 -8.41 5.11
CA LYS A 285 29.18 -8.88 5.28
C LYS A 285 29.37 -10.22 4.57
N SER A 286 30.55 -10.41 4.00
CA SER A 286 31.03 -11.66 3.42
C SER A 286 32.53 -11.79 3.68
N LEU A 287 33.14 -12.87 3.20
CA LEU A 287 34.58 -13.09 3.31
C LEU A 287 35.44 -12.01 2.62
N ILE A 288 34.87 -11.30 1.63
CA ILE A 288 35.61 -10.37 0.77
C ILE A 288 35.14 -8.92 0.97
N GLN A 289 33.87 -8.72 1.33
CA GLN A 289 33.26 -7.40 1.43
C GLN A 289 32.63 -7.17 2.79
N ASN A 290 32.87 -5.99 3.37
CA ASN A 290 32.22 -5.53 4.58
C ASN A 290 31.62 -4.13 4.34
N ALA A 291 30.30 -4.06 4.24
CA ALA A 291 29.60 -2.81 3.92
C ALA A 291 29.69 -1.75 5.05
N LEU A 292 29.93 -2.16 6.30
CA LEU A 292 30.17 -1.24 7.41
C LEU A 292 31.47 -0.45 7.24
N ASN A 293 32.51 -1.08 6.66
CA ASN A 293 33.79 -0.40 6.41
C ASN A 293 33.63 0.74 5.40
N ASP A 294 32.77 0.56 4.40
CA ASP A 294 32.49 1.60 3.41
C ASP A 294 31.54 2.66 3.93
N TRP A 295 30.55 2.26 4.76
CA TRP A 295 29.67 3.19 5.48
C TRP A 295 30.47 4.16 6.33
N ASN A 296 31.43 3.67 7.12
CA ASN A 296 32.22 4.50 8.03
C ASN A 296 33.03 5.60 7.30
N LYS A 297 33.30 5.45 6.01
CA LYS A 297 33.98 6.47 5.20
C LYS A 297 33.04 7.57 4.69
N HIS A 298 31.74 7.29 4.60
CA HIS A 298 30.74 8.14 3.92
C HIS A 298 29.46 8.39 4.73
N GLU A 299 29.45 7.99 6.02
CA GLU A 299 28.25 7.88 6.86
C GLU A 299 27.37 9.12 6.84
N ALA A 300 27.94 10.32 6.93
CA ALA A 300 27.17 11.55 6.94
C ALA A 300 26.31 11.72 5.68
N GLN A 301 26.89 11.49 4.50
CA GLN A 301 26.17 11.59 3.23
C GLN A 301 25.25 10.39 3.01
N TRP A 302 25.74 9.18 3.27
CA TRP A 302 24.96 7.96 3.04
C TRP A 302 23.77 7.81 3.98
N THR A 303 23.79 8.41 5.18
CA THR A 303 22.60 8.48 6.04
C THR A 303 21.50 9.30 5.38
N VAL A 304 21.83 10.49 4.86
CA VAL A 304 20.87 11.35 4.16
C VAL A 304 20.29 10.64 2.93
N ASP A 305 21.15 10.01 2.13
CA ASP A 305 20.72 9.31 0.93
C ASP A 305 19.88 8.07 1.25
N ALA A 306 20.26 7.30 2.28
CA ALA A 306 19.51 6.12 2.71
C ALA A 306 18.16 6.48 3.33
N ASP A 307 18.07 7.54 4.12
CA ASP A 307 16.81 8.06 4.66
C ASP A 307 15.87 8.50 3.53
N LYS A 308 16.39 9.22 2.53
CA LYS A 308 15.64 9.60 1.34
C LYS A 308 15.10 8.39 0.58
N HIS A 309 15.96 7.43 0.24
CA HIS A 309 15.53 6.25 -0.51
C HIS A 309 14.58 5.36 0.30
N TRP A 310 14.78 5.23 1.61
CA TRP A 310 13.86 4.48 2.46
C TRP A 310 12.48 5.13 2.49
N LYS A 311 12.40 6.45 2.58
CA LYS A 311 11.13 7.19 2.49
C LYS A 311 10.45 6.97 1.15
N GLU A 312 11.20 7.01 0.05
CA GLU A 312 10.66 6.74 -1.28
C GLU A 312 10.12 5.31 -1.41
N ILE A 313 10.77 4.32 -0.80
CA ILE A 313 10.39 2.89 -0.86
C ILE A 313 9.22 2.56 0.07
N SER A 314 9.35 2.93 1.35
CA SER A 314 8.47 2.49 2.43
C SER A 314 7.37 3.52 2.76
N GLY A 315 7.64 4.80 2.57
CA GLY A 315 6.83 5.91 3.07
C GLY A 315 7.14 6.33 4.51
N GLU A 316 8.08 5.69 5.20
CA GLU A 316 8.55 6.09 6.54
C GLU A 316 9.58 7.22 6.47
N ALA A 317 9.60 8.07 7.49
CA ALA A 317 10.55 9.18 7.61
C ALA A 317 11.89 8.72 8.21
#